data_AF-W2P9K9-F1
#
_entry.id   AF-W2P9K9-F1
#
_cell.length_a   1.000
_cell.length_b   1.000
_cell.length_c   1.000
_cell.angle_alpha   90.00
_cell.angle_beta   90.00
_cell.angle_gamma   90.00
#
_symmetry.space_group_name_H-M   'P 1'
#
loop_
_entity.id
_entity.type
_entity.pdbx_description
1 polymer ?
#
loop_
_entity_poly.entity_id
_entity_poly.type
_entity_poly.pdbx_seq_one_letter_code
_entity_poly.pdbx_strand_id
1 'polypeptide(L)'
;MRRLSPPRQEGSPVSQEMLKHIFRATDLSSAQHRVICGAAVLGFFFCLRGAEYLSVSSKRHRYCFQVSDVLVKDANGNSTSQYASASAVSITLRGSKTDQNGRTTTRTIGKSGHPPVCSVFAALLLLRNAIAINMSGDEPIYSSSPGRVLSAESMSKVLRSAAKACDVNPSNISTHTLR
;
A
#
# COMPACT_ATOMS: atom_id res chain seq x y z
N MET A 1 -20.03 -31.88 -12.56
CA MET A 1 -20.35 -30.72 -11.70
C MET A 1 -20.38 -29.47 -12.58
N ARG A 2 -21.52 -28.76 -12.70
CA ARG A 2 -21.69 -27.59 -13.60
C ARG A 2 -21.78 -26.32 -12.74
N ARG A 3 -21.09 -25.26 -13.12
CA ARG A 3 -21.05 -24.00 -12.34
C ARG A 3 -22.45 -23.36 -12.34
N LEU A 4 -22.93 -22.97 -11.16
CA LEU A 4 -24.26 -22.35 -10.98
C LEU A 4 -24.28 -20.85 -11.36
N SER A 5 -23.12 -20.21 -11.40
CA SER A 5 -22.98 -18.79 -11.72
C SER A 5 -22.10 -18.57 -12.95
N PRO A 6 -22.35 -17.49 -13.71
CA PRO A 6 -21.48 -17.07 -14.80
C PRO A 6 -20.03 -16.95 -14.35
N PRO A 7 -19.06 -17.03 -15.29
CA PRO A 7 -17.67 -16.68 -15.01
C PRO A 7 -17.62 -15.29 -14.37
N ARG A 8 -16.79 -15.15 -13.33
CA ARG A 8 -16.57 -13.84 -12.71
C ARG A 8 -15.91 -12.96 -13.77
N GLN A 9 -16.46 -11.77 -14.03
CA GLN A 9 -15.76 -10.80 -14.88
C GLN A 9 -14.43 -10.45 -14.21
N GLU A 10 -13.33 -10.69 -14.93
CA GLU A 10 -11.99 -10.40 -14.44
C GLU A 10 -11.77 -8.88 -14.46
N GLY A 11 -11.29 -8.34 -13.35
CA GLY A 11 -10.86 -6.95 -13.29
C GLY A 11 -9.59 -6.74 -14.11
N SER A 12 -9.33 -5.49 -14.51
CA SER A 12 -8.08 -5.14 -15.18
C SER A 12 -6.98 -4.94 -14.11
N PRO A 13 -5.75 -5.44 -14.33
CA PRO A 13 -4.68 -5.25 -13.35
C PRO A 13 -4.28 -3.77 -13.27
N VAL A 14 -3.93 -3.29 -12.08
CA VAL A 14 -3.27 -1.98 -11.94
C VAL A 14 -1.90 -2.03 -12.61
N SER A 15 -1.56 -1.01 -13.40
CA SER A 15 -0.27 -0.93 -14.10
C SER A 15 0.69 0.06 -13.44
N GLN A 16 1.99 -0.04 -13.78
CA GLN A 16 2.97 0.95 -13.34
C GLN A 16 2.66 2.36 -13.87
N GLU A 17 2.07 2.49 -15.06
CA GLU A 17 1.65 3.79 -15.61
C GLU A 17 0.54 4.43 -14.77
N MET A 18 -0.41 3.62 -14.28
CA MET A 18 -1.42 4.11 -13.33
C MET A 18 -0.78 4.60 -12.03
N LEU A 19 0.22 3.88 -11.49
CA LEU A 19 0.95 4.33 -10.30
C LEU A 19 1.73 5.63 -10.53
N LYS A 20 2.35 5.79 -11.71
CA LYS A 20 2.99 7.07 -12.10
C LYS A 20 1.97 8.20 -12.16
N HIS A 21 0.78 7.95 -12.70
CA HIS A 21 -0.29 8.94 -12.76
C HIS A 21 -0.76 9.36 -11.36
N ILE A 22 -0.94 8.40 -10.44
CA ILE A 22 -1.27 8.69 -9.03
C ILE A 22 -0.21 9.58 -8.40
N PHE A 23 1.07 9.29 -8.62
CA PHE A 23 2.15 10.12 -8.09
C PHE A 23 2.14 11.54 -8.69
N ARG A 24 1.94 11.68 -10.00
CA ARG A 24 1.88 13.02 -10.64
C ARG A 24 0.75 13.89 -10.09
N ALA A 25 -0.35 13.29 -9.65
CA ALA A 25 -1.47 13.96 -9.00
C ALA A 25 -1.30 14.14 -7.48
N THR A 26 -0.19 13.65 -6.90
CA THR A 26 0.07 13.68 -5.46
C THR A 26 0.67 15.04 -5.07
N ASP A 27 0.03 15.68 -4.09
CA ASP A 27 0.61 16.83 -3.38
C ASP A 27 1.37 16.30 -2.16
N LEU A 28 2.70 16.40 -2.18
CA LEU A 28 3.55 15.90 -1.10
C LEU A 28 3.42 16.70 0.20
N SER A 29 2.80 17.88 0.19
CA SER A 29 2.48 18.62 1.43
C SER A 29 1.29 18.00 2.17
N SER A 30 0.37 17.35 1.45
CA SER A 30 -0.82 16.70 2.01
C SER A 30 -0.51 15.29 2.55
N ALA A 31 -0.75 15.08 3.85
CA ALA A 31 -0.59 13.77 4.49
C ALA A 31 -1.46 12.69 3.83
N GLN A 32 -2.69 13.04 3.45
CA GLN A 32 -3.60 12.13 2.77
C GLN A 32 -3.05 11.70 1.41
N HIS A 33 -2.49 12.62 0.63
CA HIS A 33 -1.92 12.31 -0.68
C HIS A 33 -0.66 11.44 -0.55
N ARG A 34 0.24 11.76 0.40
CA ARG A 34 1.41 10.91 0.70
C ARG A 34 1.02 9.47 1.03
N VAL A 35 0.01 9.30 1.89
CA VAL A 35 -0.48 7.99 2.32
C VAL A 35 -1.10 7.22 1.17
N ILE A 36 -1.95 7.87 0.36
CA ILE A 36 -2.56 7.23 -0.82
C ILE A 36 -1.49 6.74 -1.79
N CYS A 37 -0.51 7.60 -2.11
CA CYS A 37 0.57 7.23 -3.02
C CYS A 37 1.40 6.06 -2.47
N GLY A 38 1.81 6.13 -1.20
CA GLY A 38 2.58 5.07 -0.56
C GLY A 38 1.80 3.74 -0.50
N ALA A 39 0.51 3.81 -0.15
CA ALA A 39 -0.38 2.65 -0.11
C ALA A 39 -0.58 1.99 -1.48
N ALA A 40 -0.74 2.78 -2.54
CA ALA A 40 -0.92 2.24 -3.88
C ALA A 40 0.34 1.47 -4.34
N VAL A 41 1.53 2.05 -4.10
CA VAL A 41 2.80 1.46 -4.53
C VAL A 41 3.16 0.22 -3.68
N LEU A 42 3.07 0.30 -2.35
CA LEU A 42 3.32 -0.88 -1.51
C LEU A 42 2.27 -1.96 -1.70
N GLY A 43 1.00 -1.57 -1.85
CA GLY A 43 -0.10 -2.49 -2.13
C GLY A 43 0.14 -3.29 -3.40
N PHE A 44 0.61 -2.62 -4.46
CA PHE A 44 0.99 -3.25 -5.73
C PHE A 44 2.19 -4.19 -5.58
N PHE A 45 3.34 -3.71 -5.08
CA PHE A 45 4.56 -4.51 -5.04
C PHE A 45 4.49 -5.71 -4.09
N PHE A 46 3.78 -5.58 -2.97
CA PHE A 46 3.63 -6.66 -2.00
C PHE A 46 2.34 -7.47 -2.16
N CYS A 47 1.53 -7.17 -3.16
CA CYS A 47 0.23 -7.80 -3.44
C CYS A 47 -0.67 -7.82 -2.19
N LEU A 48 -0.77 -6.67 -1.52
CA LEU A 48 -1.48 -6.56 -0.25
C LEU A 48 -2.99 -6.69 -0.45
N ARG A 49 -3.64 -7.40 0.47
CA ARG A 49 -5.10 -7.41 0.55
C ARG A 49 -5.57 -6.09 1.16
N GLY A 50 -6.70 -5.57 0.71
CA GLY A 50 -7.29 -4.34 1.28
C GLY A 50 -7.41 -4.39 2.81
N ALA A 51 -7.73 -5.54 3.39
CA ALA A 51 -7.82 -5.71 4.85
C ALA A 51 -6.50 -5.50 5.62
N GLU A 52 -5.35 -5.60 4.96
CA GLU A 52 -4.02 -5.45 5.56
C GLU A 52 -3.61 -3.97 5.69
N TYR A 53 -4.22 -3.05 4.93
CA TYR A 53 -3.80 -1.64 4.89
C TYR A 53 -4.92 -0.59 4.74
N LEU A 54 -6.16 -1.00 4.49
CA LEU A 54 -7.30 -0.11 4.28
C LEU A 54 -8.37 -0.32 5.35
N SER A 55 -9.09 0.76 5.65
CA SER A 55 -10.34 0.71 6.41
C SER A 55 -11.54 0.48 5.47
N VAL A 56 -12.53 -0.25 5.96
CA VAL A 56 -13.82 -0.48 5.29
C VAL A 56 -14.92 -0.09 6.27
N SER A 57 -15.85 0.77 5.83
CA SER A 57 -16.92 1.31 6.69
C SER A 57 -16.39 1.89 8.01
N SER A 58 -15.31 2.68 7.91
CA SER A 58 -14.61 3.31 9.04
C SER A 58 -14.00 2.34 10.08
N LYS A 59 -13.94 1.04 9.77
CA LYS A 59 -13.32 0.03 10.62
C LYS A 59 -12.07 -0.51 9.96
N ARG A 60 -11.01 -0.71 10.76
CA ARG A 60 -9.79 -1.41 10.34
C ARG A 60 -9.76 -2.81 10.93
N HIS A 61 -9.05 -3.71 10.27
CA HIS A 61 -8.77 -5.02 10.84
C HIS A 61 -7.67 -4.92 11.91
N ARG A 62 -7.69 -5.85 12.89
CA ARG A 62 -6.69 -5.93 13.96
C ARG A 62 -5.27 -6.16 13.44
N TYR A 63 -5.16 -6.86 12.32
CA TYR A 63 -3.90 -7.15 11.62
C TYR A 63 -3.55 -6.10 10.54
N CYS A 64 -4.16 -4.91 10.59
CA CYS A 64 -3.74 -3.80 9.74
C CYS A 64 -2.29 -3.41 10.07
N PHE A 65 -1.48 -3.17 9.04
CA PHE A 65 -0.07 -2.80 9.16
C PHE A 65 0.15 -1.60 10.06
N GLN A 66 1.08 -1.77 11.00
CA GLN A 66 1.55 -0.75 11.90
C GLN A 66 2.88 -0.16 11.42
N VAL A 67 3.27 0.98 11.99
CA VAL A 67 4.56 1.63 11.68
C VAL A 67 5.73 0.67 11.92
N SER A 68 5.71 -0.08 13.02
CA SER A 68 6.74 -1.07 13.39
C SER A 68 6.85 -2.27 12.44
N ASP A 69 5.83 -2.52 11.61
CA ASP A 69 5.81 -3.63 10.68
C ASP A 69 6.56 -3.31 9.37
N VAL A 70 7.02 -2.08 9.16
CA VAL A 70 7.70 -1.64 7.94
C VAL A 70 9.12 -1.18 8.25
N LEU A 71 10.10 -1.82 7.61
CA LEU A 71 11.52 -1.51 7.78
C LEU A 71 12.17 -1.28 6.42
N VAL A 72 12.90 -0.17 6.29
CA VAL A 72 13.77 0.08 5.13
C VAL A 72 15.20 -0.24 5.54
N LYS A 73 15.88 -1.06 4.74
CA LYS A 73 17.21 -1.60 5.05
C LYS A 73 18.25 -1.11 4.06
N ASP A 74 19.48 -0.92 4.52
CA ASP A 74 20.66 -0.69 3.68
C ASP A 74 21.23 -2.00 3.14
N ALA A 75 22.35 -1.94 2.38
CA ALA A 75 22.99 -3.12 1.80
C ALA A 75 23.55 -4.09 2.86
N ASN A 76 23.80 -3.62 4.08
CA ASN A 76 24.30 -4.41 5.20
C ASN A 76 23.15 -5.01 6.04
N GLY A 77 21.89 -4.72 5.68
CA GLY A 77 20.70 -5.17 6.40
C GLY A 77 20.29 -4.29 7.58
N ASN A 78 20.98 -3.17 7.83
CA ASN A 78 20.66 -2.24 8.90
C ASN A 78 19.50 -1.33 8.51
N SER A 79 18.70 -0.91 9.49
CA SER A 79 17.62 0.05 9.28
C SER A 79 18.16 1.41 8.82
N THR A 80 17.52 2.01 7.80
CA THR A 80 17.90 3.33 7.28
C THR A 80 16.69 4.15 6.89
N SER A 81 16.79 5.48 7.03
CA SER A 81 15.77 6.46 6.63
C SER A 81 16.14 7.22 5.35
N GLN A 82 17.30 6.92 4.78
CA GLN A 82 17.84 7.59 3.60
C GLN A 82 17.60 6.74 2.35
N TYR A 83 17.05 7.37 1.30
CA TYR A 83 16.78 6.66 0.04
C TYR A 83 18.06 6.24 -0.70
N ALA A 84 19.14 7.02 -0.56
CA ALA A 84 20.40 6.77 -1.25
C ALA A 84 21.11 5.49 -0.77
N SER A 85 21.10 5.24 0.55
CA SER A 85 21.71 4.05 1.17
C SER A 85 20.78 2.84 1.20
N ALA A 86 19.47 3.03 1.02
CA ALA A 86 18.50 1.95 1.08
C ALA A 86 18.66 0.94 -0.07
N SER A 87 18.63 -0.34 0.29
CA SER A 87 18.73 -1.50 -0.62
C SER A 87 17.39 -2.24 -0.76
N ALA A 88 16.56 -2.25 0.28
CA ALA A 88 15.32 -3.03 0.31
C ALA A 88 14.30 -2.50 1.34
N VAL A 89 13.06 -2.95 1.20
CA VAL A 89 12.02 -2.80 2.23
C VAL A 89 11.55 -4.18 2.68
N SER A 90 11.47 -4.37 3.99
CA SER A 90 10.85 -5.53 4.63
C SER A 90 9.52 -5.11 5.26
N ILE A 91 8.47 -5.90 5.04
CA ILE A 91 7.18 -5.74 5.73
C ILE A 91 6.81 -7.02 6.48
N THR A 92 6.28 -6.87 7.69
CA THR A 92 5.83 -7.97 8.54
C THR A 92 4.31 -8.07 8.52
N LEU A 93 3.78 -9.05 7.78
CA LEU A 93 2.36 -9.36 7.79
C LEU A 93 1.98 -9.96 9.14
N ARG A 94 1.05 -9.31 9.84
CA ARG A 94 0.60 -9.70 11.18
C ARG A 94 -0.37 -10.88 11.23
N GLY A 95 -0.93 -11.24 10.08
CA GLY A 95 -1.87 -12.34 9.96
C GLY A 95 -2.89 -12.08 8.87
N SER A 96 -3.83 -13.01 8.74
CA SER A 96 -4.95 -12.90 7.80
C SER A 96 -6.17 -13.63 8.35
N LYS A 97 -7.34 -13.49 7.71
CA LYS A 97 -8.55 -14.24 8.10
C LYS A 97 -8.35 -15.76 8.15
N THR A 98 -7.42 -16.29 7.36
CA THR A 98 -7.14 -17.73 7.26
C THR A 98 -5.93 -18.17 8.06
N ASP A 99 -5.34 -17.27 8.84
CA ASP A 99 -4.17 -17.58 9.68
C ASP A 99 -4.62 -18.12 11.04
N GLN A 100 -5.00 -19.40 11.06
CA GLN A 100 -5.51 -20.09 12.25
C GLN A 100 -4.46 -20.18 13.38
N ASN A 101 -3.18 -20.08 13.03
CA ASN A 101 -2.05 -20.21 13.95
C ASN A 101 -1.42 -18.87 14.34
N GLY A 102 -1.90 -17.75 13.79
CA GLY A 102 -1.33 -16.42 14.03
C GLY A 102 0.12 -16.28 13.56
N ARG A 103 0.52 -17.00 12.50
CA ARG A 103 1.88 -16.96 11.98
C ARG A 103 2.12 -15.69 11.19
N THR A 104 2.97 -14.83 11.75
CA THR A 104 3.48 -13.67 11.03
C THR A 104 4.36 -14.10 9.86
N THR A 105 4.37 -13.30 8.79
CA THR A 105 5.24 -13.55 7.62
C THR A 105 5.93 -12.26 7.22
N THR A 106 7.26 -12.30 7.11
CA THR A 106 8.03 -11.16 6.61
C THR A 106 8.29 -11.32 5.11
N ARG A 107 8.02 -10.27 4.33
CA ARG A 107 8.36 -10.20 2.91
C ARG A 107 9.36 -9.07 2.70
N THR A 108 10.37 -9.31 1.87
CA THR A 108 11.38 -8.29 1.55
C THR A 108 11.46 -8.10 0.04
N ILE A 109 11.44 -6.85 -0.41
CA ILE A 109 11.57 -6.47 -1.83
C ILE A 109 12.73 -5.49 -1.99
N GLY A 110 13.61 -5.74 -2.95
CA GLY A 110 14.74 -4.88 -3.29
C GLY A 110 14.33 -3.55 -3.93
N LYS A 111 15.20 -2.54 -3.82
CA LYS A 111 15.00 -1.22 -4.42
C LYS A 111 14.99 -1.32 -5.95
N SER A 112 13.91 -0.89 -6.58
CA SER A 112 13.79 -0.89 -8.05
C SER A 112 14.65 0.17 -8.75
N GLY A 113 15.12 1.21 -8.06
CA GLY A 113 15.90 2.30 -8.67
C GLY A 113 15.09 3.31 -9.49
N HIS A 114 13.77 3.15 -9.61
CA HIS A 114 12.89 3.98 -10.43
C HIS A 114 11.82 4.71 -9.59
N PRO A 115 12.18 5.71 -8.76
CA PRO A 115 11.17 6.54 -8.09
C PRO A 115 10.34 7.31 -9.15
N PRO A 116 9.03 7.52 -8.92
CA PRO A 116 8.28 7.27 -7.69
C PRO A 116 7.72 5.84 -7.54
N VAL A 117 7.74 5.02 -8.60
CA VAL A 117 7.22 3.63 -8.58
C VAL A 117 8.28 2.69 -8.03
N CYS A 118 8.55 2.85 -6.74
CA CYS A 118 9.59 2.12 -6.03
C CYS A 118 9.11 1.79 -4.61
N SER A 119 9.18 0.52 -4.22
CA SER A 119 8.75 0.04 -2.90
C SER A 119 9.49 0.74 -1.76
N VAL A 120 10.81 0.94 -1.89
CA VAL A 120 11.64 1.68 -0.92
C VAL A 120 11.22 3.15 -0.83
N PHE A 121 10.96 3.80 -1.96
CA PHE A 121 10.49 5.19 -1.97
C PHE A 121 9.16 5.32 -1.23
N ALA A 122 8.20 4.45 -1.55
CA ALA A 122 6.88 4.44 -0.93
C ALA A 122 6.94 4.15 0.58
N ALA A 123 7.79 3.21 1.01
CA ALA A 123 7.98 2.91 2.43
C ALA A 123 8.57 4.12 3.19
N LEU A 124 9.61 4.76 2.66
CA LEU A 124 10.16 5.97 3.28
C LEU A 124 9.15 7.11 3.31
N LEU A 125 8.34 7.26 2.27
CA LEU A 125 7.27 8.26 2.22
C LEU A 125 6.26 8.07 3.36
N LEU A 126 5.84 6.83 3.61
CA LEU A 126 4.92 6.49 4.69
C LEU A 126 5.54 6.62 6.08
N LEU A 127 6.78 6.15 6.27
CA LEU A 127 7.50 6.28 7.54
C LEU A 127 7.72 7.75 7.91
N ARG A 128 8.12 8.59 6.95
CA ARG A 128 8.26 10.04 7.16
C ARG A 128 6.92 10.69 7.45
N ASN A 129 5.84 10.25 6.80
CA ASN A 129 4.51 10.72 7.11
C ASN A 129 4.14 10.40 8.56
N ALA A 130 4.36 9.17 9.02
CA ALA A 130 4.09 8.75 10.40
C ALA A 130 4.86 9.59 11.42
N ILE A 131 6.14 9.87 11.17
CA ILE A 131 6.95 10.78 12.01
C ILE A 131 6.33 12.18 12.03
N ALA A 132 5.96 12.73 10.87
CA ALA A 132 5.42 14.08 10.75
C ALA A 132 4.08 14.27 11.49
N ILE A 133 3.32 13.20 11.70
CA ILE A 133 2.06 13.22 12.46
C ILE A 133 2.17 12.58 13.85
N ASN A 134 3.40 12.41 14.36
CA ASN A 134 3.73 11.91 15.70
C ASN A 134 3.12 10.53 16.04
N MET A 135 3.11 9.61 15.08
CA MET A 135 2.60 8.26 15.31
C MET A 135 3.60 7.36 16.05
N SER A 136 3.07 6.52 16.94
CA SER A 136 3.83 5.45 17.58
C SER A 136 3.99 4.21 16.68
N GLY A 137 4.86 3.30 17.11
CA GLY A 137 5.16 2.06 16.39
C GLY A 137 3.96 1.13 16.19
N ASP A 138 2.95 1.20 17.07
CA ASP A 138 1.76 0.37 17.07
C ASP A 138 0.55 0.98 16.35
N GLU A 139 0.70 2.21 15.84
CA GLU A 139 -0.34 2.86 15.07
C GLU A 139 -0.31 2.44 13.58
N PRO A 140 -1.46 2.48 12.87
CA PRO A 140 -1.53 1.99 11.49
C PRO A 140 -0.79 2.92 10.52
N ILE A 141 0.27 2.43 9.86
CA ILE A 141 1.18 3.25 9.04
C ILE A 141 0.49 4.02 7.89
N TYR A 142 -0.65 3.50 7.41
CA TYR A 142 -1.45 4.11 6.36
C TYR A 142 -2.45 5.15 6.88
N SER A 143 -2.09 5.89 7.93
CA SER A 143 -2.94 6.93 8.53
C SER A 143 -2.54 8.33 8.05
N SER A 144 -3.52 9.12 7.64
CA SER A 144 -3.30 10.53 7.25
C SER A 144 -3.28 11.48 8.44
N SER A 145 -3.87 11.05 9.55
CA SER A 145 -3.82 11.68 10.88
C SER A 145 -4.00 10.57 11.93
N PRO A 146 -3.64 10.79 13.20
CA PRO A 146 -3.86 9.80 14.25
C PRO A 146 -5.30 9.25 14.24
N GLY A 147 -5.43 7.93 14.27
CA GLY A 147 -6.72 7.23 14.21
C GLY A 147 -7.46 7.23 12.85
N ARG A 148 -7.01 7.99 11.84
CA ARG A 148 -7.65 8.06 10.52
C ARG A 148 -6.88 7.28 9.46
N VAL A 149 -7.16 5.98 9.39
CA VAL A 149 -6.60 5.07 8.38
C VAL A 149 -7.23 5.29 7.02
N LEU A 150 -6.43 5.23 5.96
CA LEU A 150 -6.87 5.30 4.58
C LEU A 150 -8.03 4.33 4.30
N SER A 151 -9.11 4.82 3.70
CA SER A 151 -10.28 4.01 3.36
C SER A 151 -10.16 3.34 1.99
N ALA A 152 -10.81 2.19 1.85
CA ALA A 152 -10.91 1.48 0.57
C ALA A 152 -11.66 2.29 -0.50
N GLU A 153 -12.61 3.13 -0.09
CA GLU A 153 -13.31 4.05 -0.98
C GLU A 153 -12.37 5.11 -1.58
N SER A 154 -11.57 5.77 -0.73
CA SER A 154 -10.59 6.76 -1.16
C SER A 154 -9.56 6.15 -2.12
N MET A 155 -9.02 4.98 -1.78
CA MET A 155 -8.09 4.26 -2.65
C MET A 155 -8.76 3.88 -3.98
N SER A 156 -9.98 3.33 -3.95
CA SER A 156 -10.71 2.96 -5.18
C SER A 156 -10.97 4.16 -6.08
N LYS A 157 -11.34 5.31 -5.52
CA LYS A 157 -11.55 6.55 -6.27
C LYS A 157 -10.29 6.97 -7.02
N VAL A 158 -9.14 6.92 -6.35
CA VAL A 158 -7.85 7.29 -6.94
C VAL A 158 -7.40 6.29 -8.01
N LEU A 159 -7.52 4.98 -7.76
CA LEU A 159 -7.21 3.96 -8.75
C LEU A 159 -8.07 4.09 -10.02
N ARG A 160 -9.37 4.36 -9.86
CA ARG A 160 -10.30 4.58 -10.98
C ARG A 160 -10.01 5.86 -11.76
N SER A 161 -9.60 6.93 -11.06
CA SER A 161 -9.15 8.16 -11.73
C SER A 161 -7.90 7.90 -12.57
N ALA A 162 -6.93 7.17 -12.04
CA ALA A 162 -5.73 6.78 -12.78
C ALA A 162 -6.05 5.86 -13.96
N ALA A 163 -7.00 4.94 -13.80
CA ALA A 163 -7.46 4.07 -14.88
C ALA A 163 -8.01 4.89 -16.05
N LYS A 164 -8.90 5.85 -15.77
CA LYS A 164 -9.47 6.75 -16.78
C LYS A 164 -8.38 7.52 -17.52
N ALA A 165 -7.34 7.98 -16.82
CA ALA A 165 -6.23 8.71 -17.42
C ALA A 165 -5.26 7.82 -18.23
N CYS A 166 -5.35 6.50 -18.09
CA CYS A 166 -4.57 5.52 -18.83
C CYS A 166 -5.42 4.72 -19.83
N ASP A 167 -6.60 5.23 -20.20
CA ASP A 167 -7.55 4.58 -21.12
C ASP A 167 -7.98 3.15 -20.70
N VAL A 168 -7.94 2.87 -19.39
CA VAL A 168 -8.44 1.63 -18.80
C VAL A 168 -9.84 1.88 -18.24
N ASN A 169 -10.79 0.97 -18.54
CA ASN A 169 -12.15 1.09 -18.03
C ASN A 169 -12.18 1.10 -16.48
N PRO A 170 -12.61 2.20 -15.82
CA PRO A 170 -12.61 2.29 -14.36
C PRO A 170 -13.52 1.29 -13.66
N SER A 171 -14.55 0.76 -14.32
CA SER A 171 -15.43 -0.27 -13.73
C SER A 171 -14.67 -1.57 -13.43
N ASN A 172 -13.57 -1.81 -14.15
CA ASN A 172 -12.76 -3.01 -14.01
C ASN A 172 -11.67 -2.87 -12.95
N ILE A 173 -11.55 -1.69 -12.31
CA ILE A 173 -10.52 -1.37 -11.31
C ILE A 173 -11.13 -1.28 -9.91
N SER A 174 -10.46 -1.93 -8.95
CA SER A 174 -10.80 -1.87 -7.54
C SER A 174 -9.54 -2.06 -6.68
N THR A 175 -9.66 -1.95 -5.36
CA THR A 175 -8.55 -2.27 -4.44
C THR A 175 -8.09 -3.72 -4.54
N HIS A 176 -8.93 -4.63 -5.04
CA HIS A 176 -8.55 -6.02 -5.28
C HIS A 176 -7.64 -6.21 -6.49
N THR A 177 -7.64 -5.28 -7.46
CA THR A 177 -6.83 -5.40 -8.68
C THR A 177 -5.39 -4.89 -8.51
N LEU A 178 -5.03 -4.48 -7.29
CA LEU A 178 -3.63 -4.29 -6.86
C LEU A 178 -2.92 -5.62 -6.55
N ARG A 179 -3.68 -6.71 -6.40
CA ARG A 179 -3.18 -8.06 -6.14
C ARG A 179 -3.54 -9.00 -7.29
#